data_AF-A0A1V6K237-F1
#
_entry.id   AF-A0A1V6K237-F1
#
_cell.length_a   1.000
_cell.length_b   1.000
_cell.length_c   1.000
_cell.angle_alpha   90.00
_cell.angle_beta   90.00
_cell.angle_gamma   90.00
#
_symmetry.space_group_name_H-M   'P 1'
#
loop_
_entity.id
_entity.type
_entity.pdbx_description
1 polymer ?
#
loop_
_entity_poly.entity_id
_entity_poly.type
_entity_poly.pdbx_seq_one_letter_code
_entity_poly.pdbx_strand_id
1 'polypeptide(L)'
;MNLIIAIAIGILTLIAVFSVIPVVGGSIDNAMPALDEGSEWNTTTNTDLPSGASMWTQLGPLLVLAVLALVIGLVIMYFRNAAG
;
A
#
# COMPACT_ATOMS: atom_id res chain seq x y z
N MET A 1 -18.09 -19.36 -3.92
CA MET A 1 -17.84 -18.24 -3.00
C MET A 1 -18.73 -17.08 -3.42
N ASN A 2 -19.57 -16.53 -2.54
CA ASN A 2 -20.48 -15.43 -2.89
C ASN A 2 -19.66 -14.20 -3.30
N LEU A 3 -20.04 -13.49 -4.38
CA LEU A 3 -19.32 -12.30 -4.89
C LEU A 3 -19.10 -11.26 -3.78
N ILE A 4 -20.11 -11.10 -2.93
CA ILE A 4 -20.08 -10.21 -1.76
C ILE A 4 -18.93 -10.58 -0.80
N ILE A 5 -18.70 -11.87 -0.58
CA ILE A 5 -17.62 -12.36 0.30
C ILE A 5 -16.26 -12.05 -0.32
N ALA A 6 -16.10 -12.24 -1.64
CA ALA A 6 -14.85 -11.95 -2.33
C ALA A 6 -14.50 -10.46 -2.27
N ILE A 7 -15.48 -9.57 -2.46
CA ILE A 7 -15.31 -8.12 -2.34
C ILE A 7 -14.97 -7.73 -0.89
N ALA A 8 -15.66 -8.31 0.10
CA ALA A 8 -15.41 -8.03 1.51
C ALA A 8 -13.98 -8.42 1.94
N ILE A 9 -13.49 -9.57 1.49
CA ILE A 9 -12.10 -10.01 1.76
C ILE A 9 -11.10 -9.05 1.11
N GLY A 10 -11.34 -8.62 -0.14
CA GLY A 10 -10.48 -7.67 -0.83
C GLY A 10 -10.38 -6.32 -0.10
N ILE A 11 -11.52 -5.78 0.35
CA ILE A 11 -11.56 -4.53 1.11
C ILE A 11 -10.86 -4.68 2.47
N LEU A 12 -11.12 -5.77 3.20
CA LEU A 12 -10.46 -6.02 4.48
C LEU A 12 -8.94 -6.15 4.34
N THR A 13 -8.48 -6.81 3.27
CA THR A 13 -7.04 -6.93 2.97
C THR A 13 -6.43 -5.57 2.66
N LEU A 14 -7.13 -4.72 1.90
CA LEU A 14 -6.68 -3.36 1.61
C LEU A 14 -6.56 -2.54 2.90
N ILE A 15 -7.56 -2.60 3.80
CA ILE A 15 -7.53 -1.91 5.09
C ILE A 15 -6.35 -2.38 5.93
N ALA A 16 -6.09 -3.69 5.99
CA ALA A 16 -4.96 -4.25 6.74
C ALA A 16 -3.61 -3.79 6.17
N VAL A 17 -3.47 -3.75 4.84
CA VAL A 17 -2.26 -3.26 4.16
C VAL A 17 -2.01 -1.78 4.50
N PHE A 18 -3.04 -0.95 4.44
CA PHE A 18 -2.91 0.48 4.72
C PHE A 18 -2.67 0.81 6.19
N SER A 19 -3.13 -0.03 7.12
CA SER A 19 -2.87 0.18 8.55
C SER A 19 -1.50 -0.33 8.98
N VAL A 20 -1.05 -1.46 8.44
CA VAL A 20 0.16 -2.13 8.93
C VAL A 20 1.42 -1.57 8.28
N ILE A 21 1.46 -1.37 6.96
CA ILE A 21 2.75 -1.13 6.31
C ILE A 21 3.36 0.26 6.58
N PRO A 22 2.60 1.37 6.71
CA PRO A 22 3.17 2.63 7.17
C PRO A 22 3.81 2.53 8.56
N VAL A 23 3.19 1.74 9.46
CA VAL A 23 3.72 1.48 10.81
C VAL A 23 5.01 0.68 10.74
N VAL A 24 5.08 -0.33 9.87
CA VAL A 24 6.31 -1.09 9.63
C VAL A 24 7.41 -0.19 9.06
N GLY A 25 7.09 0.67 8.09
CA GLY A 25 8.04 1.64 7.51
C GLY A 25 8.62 2.57 8.57
N GLY A 26 7.76 3.19 9.39
CA GLY A 26 8.22 4.05 10.48
C GLY A 26 9.01 3.30 11.57
N SER A 27 8.71 2.02 11.80
CA SER A 27 9.48 1.18 12.74
C SER A 27 10.88 0.87 12.22
N ILE A 28 11.03 0.66 10.91
CA ILE A 28 12.33 0.47 10.24
C ILE A 28 13.14 1.76 10.31
N ASP A 29 12.51 2.89 9.99
CA ASP A 29 13.16 4.21 10.04
C ASP A 29 13.65 4.53 11.47
N ASN A 30 12.87 4.17 12.51
CA ASN A 30 13.27 4.36 13.92
C ASN A 30 14.32 3.37 14.41
N ALA A 31 14.40 2.17 13.81
CA ALA A 31 15.38 1.15 14.18
C ALA A 31 16.75 1.41 13.52
N MET A 32 16.86 2.39 12.62
CA MET A 32 18.12 2.73 11.97
C MET A 32 19.14 3.21 13.02
N PRO A 33 20.32 2.59 13.08
CA PRO A 33 21.39 3.06 13.97
C PRO A 33 21.91 4.43 13.51
N ALA A 34 22.58 5.14 14.41
CA ALA A 34 23.26 6.37 14.06
C ALA A 34 24.28 6.11 12.95
N LEU A 35 24.12 6.80 11.82
CA LEU A 35 25.02 6.71 10.67
C LEU A 35 26.13 7.75 10.79
N ASP A 36 27.31 7.42 10.24
CA ASP A 36 28.40 8.38 10.10
C ASP A 36 27.98 9.60 9.27
N GLU A 37 28.59 10.76 9.56
CA GLU A 37 28.26 12.04 8.89
C GLU A 37 28.53 12.01 7.38
N GLY A 38 29.52 11.23 6.93
CA GLY A 38 29.86 11.05 5.52
C GLY A 38 29.08 9.96 4.79
N SER A 39 28.14 9.28 5.46
CA SER A 39 27.33 8.24 4.84
C SER A 39 26.32 8.86 3.87
N GLU A 40 26.26 8.34 2.64
CA GLU A 40 25.24 8.74 1.67
C GLU A 40 23.81 8.45 2.15
N TRP A 41 23.64 7.52 3.09
CA TRP A 41 22.37 7.13 3.70
C TRP A 41 22.00 7.95 4.93
N ASN A 42 22.85 8.89 5.36
CA ASN A 42 22.57 9.75 6.49
C ASN A 42 21.55 10.84 6.09
N THR A 43 20.33 10.70 6.55
CA THR A 43 19.22 11.63 6.26
C THR A 43 19.40 13.02 6.86
N THR A 44 20.37 13.20 7.77
CA THR A 44 20.74 14.52 8.34
C THR A 44 21.59 15.32 7.35
N THR A 45 22.48 14.65 6.62
CA THR A 45 23.37 15.26 5.61
C THR A 45 22.78 15.19 4.20
N ASN A 46 21.98 14.16 3.91
CA ASN A 46 21.33 13.92 2.62
C ASN A 46 19.80 14.01 2.77
N THR A 47 19.29 15.23 2.75
CA THR A 47 17.87 15.55 3.01
C THR A 47 16.91 15.09 1.92
N ASP A 48 17.44 14.67 0.77
CA ASP A 48 16.64 14.26 -0.39
C ASP A 48 16.22 12.78 -0.31
N LEU A 49 16.69 12.04 0.69
CA LEU A 49 16.34 10.65 0.91
C LEU A 49 14.90 10.51 1.40
N PRO A 50 14.00 9.84 0.64
CA PRO A 50 12.64 9.61 1.07
C PRO A 50 12.61 8.55 2.19
N SER A 51 11.85 8.81 3.25
CA SER A 51 11.60 7.81 4.29
C SER A 51 10.72 6.67 3.78
N GLY A 52 10.86 5.47 4.35
CA GLY A 52 10.03 4.32 3.95
C GLY A 52 8.52 4.61 4.13
N ALA A 53 8.15 5.34 5.19
CA ALA A 53 6.77 5.76 5.40
C ALA A 53 6.26 6.78 4.36
N SER A 54 7.11 7.71 3.93
CA SER A 54 6.75 8.73 2.93
C SER A 54 6.58 8.14 1.53
N MET A 55 7.44 7.20 1.13
CA MET A 55 7.28 6.44 -0.11
C MET A 55 5.92 5.74 -0.15
N TRP A 56 5.49 5.19 0.99
CA TRP A 56 4.22 4.49 1.01
C TRP A 56 3.01 5.41 0.91
N THR A 57 3.10 6.58 1.53
CA THR A 57 2.04 7.59 1.42
C THR A 57 1.89 8.08 -0.02
N GLN A 58 2.98 8.17 -0.79
CA GLN A 58 2.93 8.52 -2.22
C GLN A 58 2.31 7.42 -3.10
N LEU A 59 2.66 6.15 -2.84
CA LEU A 59 2.22 5.03 -3.68
C LEU A 59 0.87 4.44 -3.27
N GLY A 60 0.40 4.70 -2.06
CA GLY A 60 -0.90 4.23 -1.56
C GLY A 60 -2.07 4.50 -2.52
N PRO A 61 -2.27 5.73 -3.02
CA PRO A 61 -3.36 6.02 -3.96
C PRO A 61 -3.40 5.12 -5.21
N LEU A 62 -2.24 4.68 -5.72
CA LEU A 62 -2.17 3.77 -6.86
C LEU A 62 -2.75 2.38 -6.53
N LEU A 63 -2.51 1.87 -5.31
CA LEU A 63 -3.09 0.60 -4.86
C LEU A 63 -4.61 0.69 -4.75
N VAL A 64 -5.15 1.81 -4.28
CA VAL A 64 -6.61 2.04 -4.23
C VAL A 64 -7.21 2.01 -5.63
N LEU A 65 -6.58 2.70 -6.59
CA LEU A 65 -7.01 2.70 -7.99
C LEU A 65 -6.98 1.30 -8.61
N ALA A 66 -5.92 0.52 -8.33
CA ALA A 66 -5.81 -0.86 -8.81
C ALA A 66 -6.94 -1.76 -8.27
N VAL A 67 -7.27 -1.63 -6.98
CA VAL A 67 -8.38 -2.39 -6.38
C VAL A 67 -9.73 -1.96 -6.95
N LEU A 68 -9.96 -0.66 -7.16
CA LEU A 68 -11.19 -0.17 -7.79
C LEU A 68 -11.35 -0.75 -9.21
N ALA A 69 -10.28 -0.76 -10.01
CA ALA A 69 -10.30 -1.36 -11.34
C ALA A 69 -10.64 -2.86 -11.30
N LEU A 70 -10.07 -3.61 -10.34
CA LEU A 70 -10.38 -5.02 -10.12
C LEU A 70 -11.84 -5.25 -9.74
N VAL A 71 -12.38 -4.46 -8.81
CA VAL A 71 -13.79 -4.56 -8.38
C VAL A 71 -14.72 -4.27 -9.56
N ILE A 72 -14.45 -3.22 -10.33
CA ILE A 72 -15.22 -2.89 -11.54
C ILE A 72 -15.18 -4.05 -12.54
N GLY A 73 -14.00 -4.61 -12.80
CA GLY A 73 -13.85 -5.76 -13.70
C GLY A 73 -14.65 -6.99 -13.23
N LEU A 74 -14.63 -7.29 -11.93
CA LEU A 74 -15.41 -8.39 -11.34
C LEU A 74 -16.91 -8.15 -11.46
N VAL A 75 -17.38 -6.93 -11.24
CA VAL A 75 -18.79 -6.56 -11.38
C VAL A 75 -19.25 -6.69 -12.83
N ILE A 76 -18.45 -6.21 -13.79
CA ILE A 76 -18.74 -6.36 -15.23
C ILE A 76 -18.81 -7.85 -15.61
N MET A 77 -17.86 -8.66 -15.15
CA MET A 77 -17.83 -10.10 -15.43
C MET A 77 -19.05 -10.81 -14.84
N TYR A 78 -19.47 -10.44 -13.63
CA TYR A 78 -20.65 -10.99 -12.98
C TYR A 78 -21.93 -10.71 -13.78
N PHE A 79 -22.16 -9.46 -14.17
CA PHE A 79 -23.32 -9.11 -14.99
C PHE A 79 -23.29 -9.75 -16.38
N ARG A 80 -22.11 -9.82 -17.02
CA ARG A 80 -21.95 -10.50 -18.31
C ARG A 80 -22.32 -11.98 -18.22
N ASN A 81 -21.88 -12.67 -17.16
CA ASN A 81 -22.18 -14.09 -16.98
C ASN A 81 -23.62 -14.35 -16.52
N ALA A 82 -24.29 -13.36 -15.91
CA ALA A 82 -25.70 -13.46 -15.51
C ALA A 82 -26.69 -13.17 -16.66
N ALA A 83 -26.22 -12.61 -17.77
CA ALA A 83 -27.02 -12.27 -18.94
C ALA A 83 -27.01 -13.37 -20.04
N GLY A 84 -26.33 -14.50 -19.80
CA GLY A 84 -26.34 -15.70 -20.64
C GLY A 84 -26.99 -16.87 -19.92
#